data_AF-A0A162QY04-F1
#
_entry.id   AF-A0A162QY04-F1
#
_cell.length_a   1.000
_cell.length_b   1.000
_cell.length_c   1.000
_cell.angle_alpha   90.00
_cell.angle_beta   90.00
_cell.angle_gamma   90.00
#
_symmetry.space_group_name_H-M   'P 1'
#
loop_
_entity.id
_entity.type
_entity.pdbx_description
1 polymer ?
#
loop_
_entity_poly.entity_id
_entity_poly.type
_entity_poly.pdbx_seq_one_letter_code
_entity_poly.pdbx_strand_id
1 'polypeptide(L)'
;MTNPYPYFVNTPMNNLYPMCDICKMYSCPYCIKTPIYNPNLSRQLTNYANDEDTNITNFISTLNRSGFIVQEGKLSYIDIIKLCSEGKVDSCLGNNVGAPYASCLLPPAPNQDPSEGQIPPIGYNPDNPNNYPANINYIAPGVNSKLRPDEAVVLIGITPPPALYYCFRSYVGFVENKPEKNYSEYITTGDNYTGFYHMIFASLGDQLNNYNLWTSNTPKGAPGKPFNSSTIIISTADRNINKQIRNALGTAGYSQDIMNEDNIPMDLVNMGLEEGKDTFIFMMRFALWADQNIGHQYINNIDKFIKVFRITPKIPLTNLNPWPVPTLKIRETGITEYQVVPSSRNDLDHLRNEIINKYGGTEYDHVDLDLTVGIPDNYNAILRDINIYGDDRDAVYFKTEDFKLTSNDDFLIVYGINHERTQKAIYSNASFYGAELFNGVAGAFSTVQFPDTALEFFPEGYENAGYYYVYKMARKADEDNVVIIPYSTGNPLGKAYGVDNNKDARIVFRVYLDKIAMVGPYIFDIIWDQAILFRKKKKP
;
A
#
# COMPACT_ATOMS: atom_id res chain seq x y z
N MET A 1 36.90 -11.59 18.26
CA MET A 1 36.15 -12.41 19.24
C MET A 1 35.02 -11.52 19.75
N THR A 2 33.73 -11.71 19.52
CA THR A 2 32.88 -12.79 19.00
C THR A 2 31.74 -12.11 18.24
N ASN A 3 31.51 -12.53 17.00
CA ASN A 3 30.43 -12.05 16.13
C ASN A 3 29.08 -12.64 16.60
N PRO A 4 28.05 -11.86 16.97
CA PRO A 4 26.78 -12.41 17.41
C PRO A 4 25.64 -12.03 16.45
N TYR A 5 25.65 -12.51 15.21
CA TYR A 5 24.44 -12.48 14.36
C TYR A 5 24.33 -13.73 13.47
N PRO A 6 23.66 -14.79 13.93
CA PRO A 6 23.16 -15.86 13.08
C PRO A 6 21.67 -15.63 12.83
N TYR A 7 21.35 -14.70 11.92
CA TYR A 7 20.01 -14.61 11.32
C TYR A 7 20.12 -14.54 9.79
N PHE A 8 20.83 -15.51 9.22
CA PHE A 8 20.55 -15.94 7.85
C PHE A 8 19.33 -16.85 7.92
N VAL A 9 18.14 -16.28 7.69
CA VAL A 9 17.05 -17.09 7.19
C VAL A 9 17.35 -17.25 5.70
N ASN A 10 17.90 -18.41 5.33
CA ASN A 10 17.79 -18.88 3.95
C ASN A 10 16.29 -18.92 3.63
N THR A 11 15.77 -17.94 2.90
CA THR A 11 14.51 -18.07 2.20
C THR A 11 14.75 -19.11 1.10
N PRO A 12 14.19 -20.33 1.16
CA PRO A 12 14.31 -21.25 0.05
C PRO A 12 13.28 -20.80 -0.99
N MET A 13 13.66 -19.89 -1.89
CA MET A 13 12.91 -19.66 -3.13
C MET A 13 13.41 -20.53 -4.29
N ASN A 14 14.16 -21.60 -3.99
CA ASN A 14 14.48 -22.65 -4.95
C ASN A 14 14.20 -24.02 -4.34
N ASN A 15 12.99 -24.54 -4.58
CA ASN A 15 12.79 -25.97 -4.85
C ASN A 15 11.38 -26.29 -5.40
N LEU A 16 11.35 -26.57 -6.71
CA LEU A 16 10.62 -27.68 -7.36
C LEU A 16 9.12 -27.84 -7.07
N TYR A 17 8.29 -27.05 -7.77
CA TYR A 17 6.97 -27.49 -8.27
C TYR A 17 6.81 -27.03 -9.72
N PRO A 18 6.10 -27.78 -10.58
CA PRO A 18 6.03 -27.48 -12.00
C PRO A 18 5.32 -26.13 -12.20
N MET A 19 6.08 -25.11 -12.64
CA MET A 19 5.52 -23.85 -13.11
C MET A 19 4.50 -24.16 -14.22
N CYS A 20 3.28 -23.67 -14.06
CA CYS A 20 2.27 -23.67 -15.13
C CYS A 20 2.85 -22.95 -16.37
N ASP A 21 2.57 -23.43 -17.58
CA ASP A 21 3.10 -22.83 -18.82
C ASP A 21 2.72 -21.35 -18.99
N ILE A 22 1.66 -20.88 -18.33
CA ILE A 22 1.29 -19.46 -18.25
C ILE A 22 2.31 -18.65 -17.44
N CYS A 23 2.87 -19.21 -16.36
CA CYS A 23 3.89 -18.58 -15.52
C CYS A 23 5.29 -18.55 -16.18
N LYS A 24 5.49 -19.31 -17.27
CA LYS A 24 6.70 -19.24 -18.10
C LYS A 24 6.64 -18.12 -19.14
N MET A 25 5.44 -17.62 -19.47
CA MET A 25 5.24 -16.54 -20.47
C MET A 25 4.80 -15.21 -19.84
N TYR A 26 4.17 -15.23 -18.67
CA TYR A 26 3.70 -14.04 -17.96
C TYR A 26 4.02 -14.18 -16.47
N SER A 27 4.60 -13.16 -15.85
CA SER A 27 4.68 -13.07 -14.39
C SER A 27 3.25 -13.00 -13.84
N CYS A 28 2.68 -14.13 -13.41
CA CYS A 28 1.35 -14.17 -12.79
C CYS A 28 1.51 -13.97 -11.28
N PRO A 29 1.05 -12.86 -10.68
CA PRO A 29 1.02 -12.72 -9.23
C PRO A 29 -0.09 -13.58 -8.57
N TYR A 30 -1.00 -14.17 -9.36
CA TYR A 30 -2.32 -14.61 -8.88
C TYR A 30 -2.71 -16.05 -9.22
N CYS A 31 -1.77 -16.89 -9.68
CA CYS A 31 -2.11 -18.20 -10.21
C CYS A 31 -1.91 -19.33 -9.19
N ILE A 32 -2.82 -19.53 -8.24
CA ILE A 32 -3.12 -20.88 -7.71
C ILE A 32 -4.63 -21.03 -7.46
N LYS A 33 -5.32 -21.80 -8.32
CA LYS A 33 -6.58 -22.48 -7.98
C LYS A 33 -6.25 -23.79 -7.26
N THR A 34 -5.96 -23.72 -5.97
CA THR A 34 -5.93 -24.92 -5.13
C THR A 34 -6.21 -24.51 -3.69
N PRO A 35 -7.37 -24.88 -3.11
CA PRO A 35 -7.60 -24.71 -1.69
C PRO A 35 -6.70 -25.71 -0.96
N ILE A 36 -5.51 -25.28 -0.56
CA ILE A 36 -4.70 -26.03 0.41
C ILE A 36 -5.27 -25.69 1.78
N TYR A 37 -6.13 -26.54 2.29
CA TYR A 37 -6.68 -26.42 3.64
C TYR A 37 -5.53 -26.56 4.65
N ASN A 38 -5.20 -25.47 5.35
CA ASN A 38 -4.33 -25.53 6.52
C ASN A 38 -5.21 -25.83 7.76
N PRO A 39 -5.21 -27.07 8.29
CA PRO A 39 -6.09 -27.47 9.39
C PRO A 39 -5.82 -26.68 10.68
N ASN A 40 -4.59 -26.18 10.88
CA ASN A 40 -4.27 -25.35 12.04
C ASN A 40 -4.85 -23.94 11.93
N LEU A 41 -4.86 -23.35 10.73
CA LEU A 41 -5.52 -22.06 10.47
C LEU A 41 -7.03 -22.19 10.66
N SER A 42 -7.63 -23.25 10.12
CA SER A 42 -9.07 -23.51 10.27
C SER A 42 -9.49 -23.71 11.72
N ARG A 43 -8.68 -24.40 12.53
CA ARG A 43 -8.96 -24.64 13.96
C ARG A 43 -8.76 -23.40 14.83
N GLN A 44 -7.73 -22.58 14.55
CA GLN A 44 -7.57 -21.27 15.20
C GLN A 44 -8.74 -20.34 14.86
N LEU A 45 -9.19 -20.34 13.60
CA LEU A 45 -10.37 -19.60 13.16
C LEU A 45 -11.65 -20.04 13.87
N THR A 46 -11.88 -21.34 14.11
CA THR A 46 -13.13 -21.81 14.73
C THR A 46 -13.25 -21.40 16.19
N ASN A 47 -12.15 -21.51 16.95
CA ASN A 47 -12.15 -21.11 18.36
C ASN A 47 -12.21 -19.59 18.53
N TYR A 48 -11.49 -18.85 17.68
CA TYR A 48 -11.53 -17.39 17.66
C TYR A 48 -12.93 -16.88 17.30
N ALA A 49 -13.56 -17.42 16.26
CA ALA A 49 -14.89 -17.02 15.82
C ALA A 49 -15.94 -17.12 16.95
N ASN A 50 -15.95 -18.20 17.74
CA ASN A 50 -16.98 -18.37 18.78
C ASN A 50 -16.88 -17.36 19.94
N ASP A 51 -15.67 -17.08 20.43
CA ASP A 51 -15.44 -16.10 21.51
C ASP A 51 -15.56 -14.66 20.98
N GLU A 52 -15.08 -14.41 19.76
CA GLU A 52 -15.17 -13.11 19.10
C GLU A 52 -16.61 -12.75 18.76
N ASP A 53 -17.43 -13.68 18.25
CA ASP A 53 -18.85 -13.45 17.96
C ASP A 53 -19.61 -13.02 19.22
N THR A 54 -19.26 -13.59 20.38
CA THR A 54 -19.85 -13.20 21.67
C THR A 54 -19.43 -11.79 22.08
N ASN A 55 -18.13 -11.48 22.01
CA ASN A 55 -17.62 -10.16 22.38
C ASN A 55 -18.10 -9.07 21.40
N ILE A 56 -18.16 -9.34 20.10
CA ILE A 56 -18.75 -8.44 19.10
C ILE A 56 -20.23 -8.18 19.41
N THR A 57 -21.00 -9.22 19.71
CA THR A 57 -22.42 -9.07 20.09
C THR A 57 -22.57 -8.17 21.33
N ASN A 58 -21.73 -8.38 22.35
CA ASN A 58 -21.71 -7.55 23.56
C ASN A 58 -21.29 -6.10 23.27
N PHE A 59 -20.32 -5.89 22.38
CA PHE A 59 -19.87 -4.58 21.95
C PHE A 59 -20.99 -3.80 21.25
N ILE A 60 -21.62 -4.41 20.24
CA ILE A 60 -22.75 -3.84 19.50
C ILE A 60 -23.91 -3.52 20.46
N SER A 61 -24.27 -4.47 21.34
CA SER A 61 -25.31 -4.27 22.35
C SER A 61 -25.01 -3.10 23.30
N THR A 62 -23.76 -2.96 23.72
CA THR A 62 -23.32 -1.87 24.61
C THR A 62 -23.40 -0.51 23.92
N LEU A 63 -22.99 -0.42 22.66
CA LEU A 63 -23.12 0.81 21.87
C LEU A 63 -24.59 1.17 21.59
N ASN A 64 -25.42 0.19 21.21
CA ASN A 64 -26.84 0.40 20.97
C ASN A 64 -27.57 0.95 22.21
N ARG A 65 -27.25 0.41 23.39
CA ARG A 65 -27.76 0.91 24.69
C ARG A 65 -27.23 2.30 25.02
N SER A 66 -26.03 2.64 24.56
CA SER A 66 -25.39 3.94 24.77
C SER A 66 -25.80 5.00 23.73
N GLY A 67 -26.79 4.70 22.88
CA GLY A 67 -27.34 5.66 21.94
C GLY A 67 -26.62 5.73 20.58
N PHE A 68 -25.85 4.70 20.22
CA PHE A 68 -25.24 4.60 18.89
C PHE A 68 -26.06 3.73 17.95
N ILE A 69 -25.88 3.97 16.65
CA ILE A 69 -26.22 3.08 15.55
C ILE A 69 -24.91 2.41 15.14
N VAL A 70 -24.95 1.09 14.99
CA VAL A 70 -23.80 0.29 14.54
C VAL A 70 -24.17 -0.40 13.25
N GLN A 71 -23.38 -0.15 12.20
CA GLN A 71 -23.55 -0.77 10.89
C GLN A 71 -22.29 -1.57 10.55
N GLU A 72 -22.45 -2.83 10.17
CA GLU A 72 -21.34 -3.68 9.70
C GLU A 72 -20.98 -3.27 8.26
N GLY A 73 -19.70 -2.94 8.07
CA GLY A 73 -19.08 -2.80 6.76
C GLY A 73 -18.29 -4.06 6.40
N LYS A 74 -17.39 -3.94 5.43
CA LYS A 74 -16.55 -5.05 5.01
C LYS A 74 -15.13 -4.59 4.74
N LEU A 75 -14.14 -5.39 5.11
CA LEU A 75 -12.79 -5.24 4.58
C LEU A 75 -12.62 -6.16 3.37
N SER A 76 -12.11 -5.67 2.25
CA SER A 76 -11.97 -6.47 1.04
C SER A 76 -10.66 -6.18 0.33
N TYR A 77 -10.05 -7.23 -0.22
CA TYR A 77 -9.03 -7.09 -1.26
C TYR A 77 -9.59 -6.28 -2.45
N ILE A 78 -8.79 -5.34 -2.97
CA ILE A 78 -9.11 -4.55 -4.15
C ILE A 78 -8.04 -4.79 -5.22
N ASP A 79 -8.45 -5.38 -6.34
CA ASP A 79 -7.61 -5.46 -7.54
C ASP A 79 -7.84 -4.23 -8.42
N ILE A 80 -7.11 -3.15 -8.14
CA ILE A 80 -7.25 -1.89 -8.87
C ILE A 80 -6.86 -2.02 -10.35
N ILE A 81 -5.93 -2.92 -10.69
CA ILE A 81 -5.50 -3.16 -12.07
C ILE A 81 -6.64 -3.81 -12.86
N LYS A 82 -7.37 -4.74 -12.23
CA LYS A 82 -8.59 -5.30 -12.81
C LYS A 82 -9.63 -4.23 -13.10
N LEU A 83 -9.92 -3.38 -12.12
CA LEU A 83 -10.91 -2.31 -12.27
C LEU A 83 -10.54 -1.35 -13.41
N CYS A 84 -9.26 -1.02 -13.54
CA CYS A 84 -8.78 -0.18 -14.63
C CYS A 84 -8.84 -0.89 -16.00
N SER A 85 -8.51 -2.19 -16.04
CA SER A 85 -8.66 -3.02 -17.25
C SER A 85 -10.11 -3.08 -17.73
N GLU A 86 -11.06 -3.15 -16.80
CA GLU A 86 -12.51 -3.15 -17.06
C GLU A 86 -13.06 -1.75 -17.35
N GLY A 87 -12.27 -0.68 -17.22
CA GLY A 87 -12.69 0.71 -17.43
C GLY A 87 -13.59 1.26 -16.33
N LYS A 88 -13.61 0.64 -15.14
CA LYS A 88 -14.37 1.11 -13.97
C LYS A 88 -13.67 2.28 -13.28
N VAL A 89 -12.35 2.31 -13.34
CA VAL A 89 -11.51 3.44 -12.94
C VAL A 89 -10.60 3.82 -14.09
N ASP A 90 -10.25 5.09 -14.19
CA ASP A 90 -9.37 5.65 -15.21
C ASP A 90 -7.87 5.59 -14.84
N SER A 91 -7.56 5.23 -13.59
CA SER A 91 -6.18 5.05 -13.11
C SER A 91 -6.03 3.80 -12.23
N CYS A 92 -4.85 3.17 -12.30
CA CYS A 92 -4.42 2.10 -11.40
C CYS A 92 -3.80 2.62 -10.08
N LEU A 93 -3.84 3.94 -9.85
CA LEU A 93 -3.44 4.59 -8.60
C LEU A 93 -2.01 4.26 -8.16
N GLY A 94 -1.09 4.00 -9.10
CA GLY A 94 0.30 3.74 -8.76
C GLY A 94 0.50 2.48 -7.91
N ASN A 95 -0.33 1.44 -8.12
CA ASN A 95 -0.28 0.16 -7.39
C ASN A 95 1.15 -0.38 -7.28
N ASN A 96 1.53 -0.98 -6.14
CA ASN A 96 2.87 -1.55 -5.97
C ASN A 96 2.85 -3.02 -6.43
N VAL A 97 3.73 -3.41 -7.34
CA VAL A 97 3.71 -4.77 -7.91
C VAL A 97 4.11 -5.78 -6.82
N GLY A 98 3.30 -6.83 -6.66
CA GLY A 98 3.54 -7.87 -5.64
C GLY A 98 3.17 -7.46 -4.21
N ALA A 99 2.64 -6.24 -4.00
CA ALA A 99 2.18 -5.74 -2.71
C ALA A 99 0.67 -5.44 -2.78
N PRO A 100 -0.19 -6.35 -2.29
CA PRO A 100 -1.63 -6.20 -2.43
C PRO A 100 -2.21 -5.19 -1.42
N TYR A 101 -3.46 -4.79 -1.66
CA TYR A 101 -4.19 -3.80 -0.87
C TYR A 101 -5.57 -4.32 -0.47
N ALA A 102 -6.01 -3.99 0.74
CA ALA A 102 -7.39 -4.21 1.15
C ALA A 102 -8.00 -2.90 1.68
N SER A 103 -9.24 -2.59 1.31
CA SER A 103 -9.92 -1.36 1.72
C SER A 103 -11.21 -1.64 2.46
N CYS A 104 -11.58 -0.76 3.38
CA CYS A 104 -12.90 -0.81 4.01
C CYS A 104 -13.96 -0.34 3.02
N LEU A 105 -15.02 -1.14 2.88
CA LEU A 105 -16.26 -0.82 2.21
C LEU A 105 -17.28 -0.52 3.32
N LEU A 106 -17.48 0.76 3.59
CA LEU A 106 -18.40 1.20 4.62
C LEU A 106 -19.83 1.27 4.08
N PRO A 107 -20.84 0.96 4.91
CA PRO A 107 -22.22 1.27 4.57
C PRO A 107 -22.43 2.80 4.56
N PRO A 108 -23.42 3.30 3.81
CA PRO A 108 -23.81 4.71 3.88
C PRO A 108 -24.23 5.07 5.31
N ALA A 109 -24.13 6.36 5.66
CA ALA A 109 -24.58 6.82 6.97
C ALA A 109 -26.09 6.56 7.14
N PRO A 110 -26.62 6.47 8.37
CA PRO A 110 -28.04 6.16 8.60
C PRO A 110 -29.03 7.07 7.87
N ASN A 111 -28.65 8.33 7.65
CA ASN A 111 -29.43 9.36 6.98
C ASN A 111 -28.74 9.86 5.70
N GLN A 112 -28.03 8.99 5.00
CA GLN A 112 -27.40 9.26 3.72
C GLN A 112 -27.97 8.34 2.66
N ASP A 113 -28.22 8.87 1.46
CA ASP A 113 -28.69 8.07 0.34
C ASP A 113 -27.62 7.02 -0.04
N PRO A 114 -28.01 5.75 -0.31
CA PRO A 114 -27.08 4.73 -0.72
C PRO A 114 -26.53 5.04 -2.11
N SER A 115 -25.22 4.92 -2.30
CA SER A 115 -24.64 5.01 -3.65
C SER A 115 -24.98 3.76 -4.47
N GLU A 116 -24.82 3.81 -5.79
CA GLU A 116 -25.12 2.68 -6.66
C GLU A 116 -24.39 1.40 -6.20
N GLY A 117 -25.14 0.30 -6.06
CA GLY A 117 -24.61 -0.97 -5.57
C GLY A 117 -24.51 -1.10 -4.03
N GLN A 118 -24.84 -0.05 -3.26
CA GLN A 118 -24.98 -0.16 -1.80
C GLN A 118 -26.39 -0.59 -1.38
N ILE A 119 -26.45 -1.31 -0.27
CA ILE A 119 -27.71 -1.65 0.40
C ILE A 119 -28.10 -0.47 1.30
N PRO A 120 -29.36 0.00 1.26
CA PRO A 120 -29.83 1.04 2.17
C PRO A 120 -29.65 0.64 3.65
N PRO A 121 -29.37 1.61 4.55
CA PRO A 121 -29.34 1.36 5.99
C PRO A 121 -30.67 0.80 6.52
N ILE A 122 -30.62 0.04 7.61
CA ILE A 122 -31.84 -0.40 8.32
C ILE A 122 -32.60 0.82 8.83
N GLY A 123 -33.90 0.91 8.50
CA GLY A 123 -34.74 2.03 8.90
C GLY A 123 -34.59 3.29 8.04
N TYR A 124 -33.82 3.21 6.95
CA TYR A 124 -33.72 4.27 5.97
C TYR A 124 -35.08 4.55 5.31
N ASN A 125 -35.42 5.84 5.21
CA ASN A 125 -36.61 6.32 4.50
C ASN A 125 -36.15 7.08 3.23
N PRO A 126 -36.41 6.56 2.02
CA PRO A 126 -36.02 7.23 0.78
C PRO A 126 -36.73 8.57 0.56
N ASP A 127 -37.90 8.76 1.17
CA ASP A 127 -38.70 9.98 1.00
C ASP A 127 -38.38 11.05 2.05
N ASN A 128 -37.36 10.83 2.91
CA ASN A 128 -36.97 11.81 3.91
C ASN A 128 -36.20 12.97 3.26
N PRO A 129 -36.73 14.20 3.25
CA PRO A 129 -36.07 15.34 2.60
C PRO A 129 -34.77 15.78 3.30
N ASN A 130 -34.48 15.22 4.49
CA ASN A 130 -33.26 15.50 5.23
C ASN A 130 -32.15 14.47 5.01
N ASN A 131 -32.31 13.55 4.05
CA ASN A 131 -31.22 12.65 3.70
C ASN A 131 -30.09 13.43 3.02
N TYR A 132 -28.87 13.05 3.39
CA TYR A 132 -27.67 13.59 2.77
C TYR A 132 -27.38 12.93 1.42
N PRO A 133 -26.71 13.64 0.50
CA PRO A 133 -26.31 13.07 -0.78
C PRO A 133 -25.49 11.80 -0.63
N ALA A 134 -25.68 10.89 -1.59
CA ALA A 134 -24.90 9.66 -1.67
C ALA A 134 -23.38 9.94 -1.72
N ASN A 135 -22.60 8.95 -1.27
CA ASN A 135 -21.16 8.98 -1.49
C ASN A 135 -20.84 8.85 -2.98
N ILE A 136 -19.74 9.47 -3.42
CA ILE A 136 -19.18 9.21 -4.74
C ILE A 136 -18.71 7.75 -4.83
N ASN A 137 -18.87 7.16 -6.02
CA ASN A 137 -18.41 5.80 -6.31
C ASN A 137 -17.30 5.85 -7.35
N TYR A 138 -16.04 5.91 -6.89
CA TYR A 138 -14.89 5.81 -7.79
C TYR A 138 -14.29 4.39 -7.79
N ILE A 139 -13.74 3.92 -6.66
CA ILE A 139 -13.08 2.60 -6.61
C ILE A 139 -14.11 1.47 -6.55
N ALA A 140 -14.94 1.50 -5.50
CA ALA A 140 -16.03 0.57 -5.28
C ALA A 140 -17.00 1.18 -4.27
N PRO A 141 -18.28 0.74 -4.25
CA PRO A 141 -19.26 1.24 -3.30
C PRO A 141 -18.78 1.09 -1.85
N GLY A 142 -18.76 2.21 -1.12
CA GLY A 142 -18.32 2.27 0.27
C GLY A 142 -16.82 2.45 0.51
N VAL A 143 -15.97 2.43 -0.53
CA VAL A 143 -14.54 2.72 -0.36
C VAL A 143 -14.29 4.21 -0.13
N ASN A 144 -14.96 5.07 -0.90
CA ASN A 144 -14.87 6.51 -0.81
C ASN A 144 -16.03 7.04 0.04
N SER A 145 -15.87 7.05 1.37
CA SER A 145 -16.98 7.31 2.30
C SER A 145 -16.87 8.65 3.01
N LYS A 146 -17.96 9.41 3.05
CA LYS A 146 -18.08 10.59 3.93
C LYS A 146 -18.36 10.18 5.36
N LEU A 147 -17.85 10.97 6.31
CA LEU A 147 -18.01 10.76 7.75
C LEU A 147 -18.41 12.05 8.45
N ARG A 148 -19.30 11.94 9.42
CA ARG A 148 -19.53 13.01 10.39
C ARG A 148 -18.32 13.12 11.35
N PRO A 149 -18.05 14.31 11.90
CA PRO A 149 -16.98 14.49 12.89
C PRO A 149 -17.11 13.62 14.15
N ASP A 150 -18.33 13.18 14.50
CA ASP A 150 -18.63 12.37 15.67
C ASP A 150 -18.87 10.88 15.35
N GLU A 151 -18.49 10.44 14.16
CA GLU A 151 -18.50 9.03 13.80
C GLU A 151 -17.17 8.34 14.10
N ALA A 152 -17.22 7.00 14.19
CA ALA A 152 -16.04 6.16 14.24
C ALA A 152 -16.14 5.00 13.24
N VAL A 153 -15.00 4.60 12.72
CA VAL A 153 -14.79 3.35 12.00
C VAL A 153 -13.93 2.45 12.88
N VAL A 154 -14.41 1.25 13.21
CA VAL A 154 -13.71 0.32 14.10
C VAL A 154 -13.43 -0.98 13.38
N LEU A 155 -12.16 -1.37 13.35
CA LEU A 155 -11.72 -2.67 12.86
C LEU A 155 -11.41 -3.56 14.08
N ILE A 156 -11.97 -4.76 14.12
CA ILE A 156 -11.74 -5.75 15.18
C ILE A 156 -11.38 -7.06 14.50
N GLY A 157 -10.25 -7.67 14.85
CA GLY A 157 -9.88 -8.94 14.22
C GLY A 157 -8.47 -9.42 14.45
N ILE A 158 -8.03 -10.32 13.57
CA ILE A 158 -6.71 -10.96 13.56
C ILE A 158 -5.83 -10.31 12.49
N THR A 159 -4.64 -9.89 12.91
CA THR A 159 -3.59 -9.39 12.01
C THR A 159 -3.10 -10.47 11.04
N PRO A 160 -2.42 -10.07 9.95
CA PRO A 160 -2.03 -10.99 8.89
C PRO A 160 -1.08 -12.10 9.36
N PRO A 161 -0.97 -13.20 8.60
CA PRO A 161 0.12 -14.16 8.80
C PRO A 161 1.49 -13.48 8.60
N PRO A 162 2.60 -14.14 8.99
CA PRO A 162 3.95 -13.59 8.82
C PRO A 162 4.18 -13.05 7.41
N ALA A 163 4.57 -11.77 7.37
CA ALA A 163 4.95 -11.02 6.19
C ALA A 163 6.11 -10.10 6.58
N LEU A 164 6.82 -9.54 5.61
CA LEU A 164 7.88 -8.58 5.91
C LEU A 164 7.29 -7.28 6.45
N TYR A 165 6.20 -6.82 5.83
CA TYR A 165 5.53 -5.59 6.22
C TYR A 165 4.02 -5.65 6.00
N TYR A 166 3.28 -5.04 6.91
CA TYR A 166 1.89 -4.66 6.68
C TYR A 166 1.57 -3.41 7.49
N CYS A 167 0.56 -2.66 7.07
CA CYS A 167 0.08 -1.51 7.81
C CYS A 167 -1.40 -1.23 7.64
N PHE A 168 -1.93 -0.35 8.48
CA PHE A 168 -3.26 0.24 8.41
C PHE A 168 -3.15 1.76 8.43
N ARG A 169 -3.99 2.44 7.65
CA ARG A 169 -4.07 3.91 7.68
C ARG A 169 -5.37 4.46 7.09
N SER A 170 -5.87 5.53 7.70
CA SER A 170 -6.89 6.43 7.17
C SER A 170 -6.29 7.49 6.23
N TYR A 171 -7.00 7.77 5.15
CA TYR A 171 -6.64 8.73 4.10
C TYR A 171 -7.79 9.70 3.84
N VAL A 172 -7.47 10.96 3.54
CA VAL A 172 -8.38 11.82 2.78
C VAL A 172 -8.31 11.41 1.31
N GLY A 173 -9.45 11.01 0.76
CA GLY A 173 -9.57 10.48 -0.60
C GLY A 173 -9.78 11.60 -1.62
N PHE A 174 -11.04 11.99 -1.77
CA PHE A 174 -11.49 13.07 -2.65
C PHE A 174 -11.96 14.28 -1.84
N VAL A 175 -11.65 15.47 -2.35
CA VAL A 175 -12.07 16.76 -1.81
C VAL A 175 -12.76 17.59 -2.89
N GLU A 176 -13.57 18.57 -2.48
CA GLU A 176 -14.34 19.41 -3.40
C GLU A 176 -13.42 20.20 -4.35
N ASN A 177 -13.85 20.32 -5.60
CA ASN A 177 -13.17 21.16 -6.59
C ASN A 177 -13.26 22.63 -6.21
N LYS A 178 -12.11 23.29 -6.13
CA LYS A 178 -12.05 24.73 -5.88
C LYS A 178 -12.46 25.51 -7.13
N PRO A 179 -13.25 26.59 -6.99
CA PRO A 179 -13.60 27.47 -8.10
C PRO A 179 -12.35 27.94 -8.86
N GLU A 180 -12.44 28.01 -10.19
CA GLU A 180 -11.40 28.51 -11.10
C GLU A 180 -10.07 27.73 -11.14
N LYS A 181 -9.85 26.73 -10.27
CA LYS A 181 -8.68 25.87 -10.35
C LYS A 181 -8.88 24.81 -11.44
N ASN A 182 -7.86 24.62 -12.27
CA ASN A 182 -7.87 23.58 -13.31
C ASN A 182 -7.53 22.21 -12.72
N TYR A 183 -8.47 21.27 -12.83
CA TYR A 183 -8.31 19.86 -12.42
C TYR A 183 -8.28 18.89 -13.61
N SER A 184 -8.03 19.35 -14.84
CA SER A 184 -8.01 18.51 -16.04
C SER A 184 -6.98 17.37 -16.03
N GLU A 185 -5.93 17.50 -15.22
CA GLU A 185 -4.88 16.49 -15.04
C GLU A 185 -5.09 15.61 -13.79
N TYR A 186 -6.21 15.79 -13.08
CA TYR A 186 -6.53 15.06 -11.86
C TYR A 186 -7.56 13.98 -12.13
N ILE A 187 -7.61 13.01 -11.22
CA ILE A 187 -8.72 12.08 -11.13
C ILE A 187 -9.89 12.83 -10.51
N THR A 188 -10.97 13.01 -11.29
CA THR A 188 -12.17 13.75 -10.86
C THR A 188 -13.41 12.88 -10.92
N THR A 189 -14.40 13.15 -10.06
CA THR A 189 -15.66 12.41 -10.03
C THR A 189 -16.79 13.23 -9.41
N GLY A 190 -18.01 12.68 -9.42
CA GLY A 190 -19.22 13.30 -8.89
C GLY A 190 -20.04 14.07 -9.92
N ASP A 191 -21.09 14.73 -9.44
CA ASP A 191 -22.13 15.39 -10.23
C ASP A 191 -22.85 16.50 -9.43
N ASN A 192 -23.89 17.10 -10.00
CA ASN A 192 -24.67 18.17 -9.34
C ASN A 192 -25.40 17.73 -8.06
N TYR A 193 -25.49 16.43 -7.79
CA TYR A 193 -26.18 15.91 -6.61
C TYR A 193 -25.20 15.53 -5.51
N THR A 194 -24.07 14.91 -5.86
CA THR A 194 -23.02 14.49 -4.92
C THR A 194 -21.96 15.56 -4.67
N GLY A 195 -21.79 16.49 -5.61
CA GLY A 195 -20.73 17.49 -5.70
C GLY A 195 -19.64 17.08 -6.71
N PHE A 196 -18.78 18.01 -7.12
CA PHE A 196 -17.65 17.74 -8.01
C PHE A 196 -16.33 17.70 -7.24
N TYR A 197 -15.58 16.61 -7.40
CA TYR A 197 -14.40 16.33 -6.58
C TYR A 197 -13.16 16.02 -7.42
N HIS A 198 -12.00 16.17 -6.80
CA HIS A 198 -10.71 15.67 -7.28
C HIS A 198 -10.02 14.86 -6.18
N MET A 199 -9.17 13.92 -6.59
CA MET A 199 -8.45 13.05 -5.67
C MET A 199 -7.20 13.74 -5.11
N ILE A 200 -7.04 13.72 -3.79
CA ILE A 200 -5.79 14.00 -3.07
C ILE A 200 -5.10 12.69 -2.67
N PHE A 201 -5.89 11.75 -2.13
CA PHE A 201 -5.45 10.45 -1.61
C PHE A 201 -4.20 10.54 -0.71
N ALA A 202 -4.27 11.36 0.35
CA ALA A 202 -3.18 11.60 1.28
C ALA A 202 -3.43 10.95 2.64
N SER A 203 -2.40 10.35 3.22
CA SER A 203 -2.45 9.75 4.55
C SER A 203 -2.67 10.82 5.62
N LEU A 204 -3.45 10.51 6.65
CA LEU A 204 -3.76 11.46 7.73
C LEU A 204 -2.73 11.44 8.89
N GLY A 205 -1.61 10.75 8.71
CA GLY A 205 -0.55 10.58 9.71
C GLY A 205 0.34 9.38 9.41
N ASP A 206 1.19 9.00 10.37
CA ASP A 206 2.03 7.81 10.27
C ASP A 206 1.22 6.52 10.27
N GLN A 207 1.74 5.50 9.59
CA GLN A 207 1.11 4.19 9.48
C GLN A 207 1.16 3.42 10.80
N LEU A 208 0.05 2.73 11.09
CA LEU A 208 0.01 1.67 12.10
C LEU A 208 0.54 0.39 11.46
N ASN A 209 1.82 0.11 11.65
CA ASN A 209 2.54 -0.97 10.96
C ASN A 209 2.92 -2.11 11.91
N ASN A 210 3.37 -3.24 11.35
CA ASN A 210 3.78 -4.43 12.10
C ASN A 210 4.99 -4.25 13.05
N TYR A 211 5.49 -3.04 13.24
CA TYR A 211 6.53 -2.72 14.22
C TYR A 211 6.03 -1.79 15.34
N ASN A 212 4.87 -1.17 15.17
CA ASN A 212 4.30 -0.23 16.16
C ASN A 212 2.86 -0.57 16.57
N LEU A 213 2.21 -1.50 15.88
CA LEU A 213 0.84 -1.91 16.14
C LEU A 213 0.73 -2.69 17.46
N TRP A 214 -0.31 -2.36 18.23
CA TRP A 214 -0.65 -3.06 19.45
C TRP A 214 -1.54 -4.26 19.14
N THR A 215 -1.09 -5.43 19.58
CA THR A 215 -1.81 -6.68 19.40
C THR A 215 -1.72 -7.53 20.66
N SER A 216 -2.44 -8.65 20.72
CA SER A 216 -2.32 -9.60 21.84
C SER A 216 -0.90 -10.13 22.06
N ASN A 217 -0.06 -10.10 21.01
CA ASN A 217 1.35 -10.53 21.05
C ASN A 217 2.32 -9.35 21.22
N THR A 218 1.86 -8.11 21.08
CA THR A 218 2.61 -6.86 21.27
C THR A 218 1.78 -5.86 22.09
N PRO A 219 1.32 -6.24 23.30
CA PRO A 219 0.40 -5.41 24.08
C PRO A 219 1.04 -4.05 24.37
N LYS A 220 0.32 -2.97 24.06
CA LYS A 220 0.81 -1.57 24.15
C LYS A 220 2.14 -1.33 23.41
N GLY A 221 2.40 -2.08 22.34
CA GLY A 221 3.63 -1.96 21.55
C GLY A 221 4.84 -2.65 22.19
N ALA A 222 4.63 -3.56 23.15
CA ALA A 222 5.71 -4.36 23.69
C ALA A 222 6.39 -5.20 22.59
N PRO A 223 7.71 -5.50 22.72
CA PRO A 223 8.42 -6.33 21.76
C PRO A 223 7.74 -7.69 21.58
N GLY A 224 7.56 -8.12 20.33
CA GLY A 224 6.88 -9.37 20.00
C GLY A 224 6.66 -9.56 18.52
N LYS A 225 5.82 -10.53 18.16
CA LYS A 225 5.46 -10.85 16.77
C LYS A 225 3.98 -10.54 16.55
N PRO A 226 3.63 -9.43 15.88
CA PRO A 226 2.25 -9.00 15.73
C PRO A 226 1.54 -9.69 14.56
N PHE A 227 1.81 -10.97 14.32
CA PHE A 227 1.20 -11.76 13.25
C PHE A 227 0.20 -12.76 13.83
N ASN A 228 -0.89 -13.03 13.10
CA ASN A 228 -1.98 -13.88 13.55
C ASN A 228 -2.43 -13.52 14.97
N SER A 229 -2.55 -12.22 15.26
CA SER A 229 -2.72 -11.68 16.61
C SER A 229 -3.93 -10.76 16.66
N SER A 230 -4.70 -10.82 17.75
CA SER A 230 -5.88 -9.97 17.89
C SER A 230 -5.48 -8.50 18.03
N THR A 231 -6.16 -7.63 17.30
CA THR A 231 -5.96 -6.18 17.31
C THR A 231 -7.29 -5.46 17.13
N ILE A 232 -7.36 -4.23 17.63
CA ILE A 232 -8.47 -3.32 17.39
C ILE A 232 -7.90 -1.98 16.91
N ILE A 233 -8.51 -1.40 15.88
CA ILE A 233 -8.14 -0.08 15.35
C ILE A 233 -9.38 0.79 15.38
N ILE A 234 -9.27 1.95 16.04
CA ILE A 234 -10.37 2.91 16.17
C ILE A 234 -9.99 4.15 15.38
N SER A 235 -10.68 4.36 14.26
CA SER A 235 -10.54 5.57 13.47
C SER A 235 -11.66 6.56 13.76
N THR A 236 -11.31 7.75 14.26
CA THR A 236 -12.30 8.80 14.56
C THR A 236 -11.62 10.17 14.66
N ALA A 237 -12.40 11.22 14.43
CA ALA A 237 -11.94 12.60 14.61
C ALA A 237 -12.06 13.10 16.05
N ASP A 238 -12.86 12.44 16.89
CA ASP A 238 -13.27 12.94 18.20
C ASP A 238 -12.76 12.07 19.37
N ARG A 239 -12.08 12.70 20.34
CA ARG A 239 -11.54 12.01 21.52
C ARG A 239 -12.61 11.45 22.45
N ASN A 240 -13.76 12.11 22.56
CA ASN A 240 -14.86 11.64 23.41
C ASN A 240 -15.53 10.42 22.78
N ILE A 241 -15.67 10.38 21.45
CA ILE A 241 -16.10 9.20 20.71
C ILE A 241 -15.10 8.06 20.92
N ASN A 242 -13.79 8.30 20.72
CA ASN A 242 -12.76 7.28 20.96
C ASN A 242 -12.87 6.67 22.37
N LYS A 243 -13.00 7.52 23.41
CA LYS A 243 -13.18 7.08 24.80
C LYS A 243 -14.44 6.22 24.99
N GLN A 244 -15.56 6.61 24.38
CA GLN A 244 -16.81 5.85 24.46
C GLN A 244 -16.67 4.48 23.77
N ILE A 245 -16.03 4.42 22.59
CA ILE A 245 -15.75 3.17 21.89
C ILE A 245 -14.84 2.27 22.73
N ARG A 246 -13.72 2.79 23.25
CA ARG A 246 -12.81 2.04 24.14
C ARG A 246 -13.54 1.46 25.35
N ASN A 247 -14.41 2.23 25.99
CA ASN A 247 -15.19 1.78 27.14
C ASN A 247 -16.18 0.67 26.76
N ALA A 248 -16.85 0.80 25.61
CA ALA A 248 -17.76 -0.23 25.11
C ALA A 248 -17.02 -1.53 24.77
N LEU A 249 -15.84 -1.43 24.13
CA LEU A 249 -14.98 -2.58 23.86
C LEU A 249 -14.51 -3.26 25.15
N GLY A 250 -14.08 -2.47 26.16
CA GLY A 250 -13.68 -3.00 27.46
C GLY A 250 -14.82 -3.70 28.19
N THR A 251 -16.03 -3.13 28.16
CA THR A 251 -17.25 -3.76 28.70
C THR A 251 -17.58 -5.07 27.99
N ALA A 252 -17.29 -5.14 26.69
CA ALA A 252 -17.48 -6.34 25.88
C ALA A 252 -16.41 -7.42 26.09
N GLY A 253 -15.36 -7.14 26.87
CA GLY A 253 -14.30 -8.11 27.22
C GLY A 253 -12.97 -7.91 26.50
N TYR A 254 -12.82 -6.90 25.63
CA TYR A 254 -11.57 -6.64 24.95
C TYR A 254 -10.55 -5.94 25.86
N SER A 255 -9.28 -6.36 25.76
CA SER A 255 -8.18 -5.69 26.44
C SER A 255 -7.92 -4.31 25.82
N GLN A 256 -7.70 -3.29 26.67
CA GLN A 256 -7.28 -1.96 26.21
C GLN A 256 -5.88 -1.98 25.54
N ASP A 257 -5.10 -3.02 25.81
CA ASP A 257 -3.71 -3.16 25.40
C ASP A 257 -3.55 -3.51 23.92
N ILE A 258 -4.65 -3.81 23.22
CA ILE A 258 -4.68 -4.12 21.78
C ILE A 258 -5.44 -3.06 20.97
N MET A 259 -5.86 -1.95 21.61
CA MET A 259 -6.66 -0.90 20.99
C MET A 259 -5.76 0.23 20.48
N ASN A 260 -5.70 0.40 19.18
CA ASN A 260 -4.89 1.40 18.48
C ASN A 260 -5.75 2.59 18.04
N GLU A 261 -5.11 3.74 17.90
CA GLU A 261 -5.73 5.00 17.50
C GLU A 261 -5.32 5.34 16.06
N ASP A 262 -6.30 5.48 15.17
CA ASP A 262 -6.13 6.02 13.82
C ASP A 262 -6.82 7.39 13.75
N ASN A 263 -6.09 8.44 14.11
CA ASN A 263 -6.68 9.75 14.32
C ASN A 263 -6.99 10.46 12.99
N ILE A 264 -8.19 11.04 12.88
CA ILE A 264 -8.60 11.92 11.78
C ILE A 264 -8.54 13.38 12.29
N PRO A 265 -7.46 14.14 12.01
CA PRO A 265 -7.35 15.51 12.48
C PRO A 265 -8.25 16.46 11.68
N MET A 266 -9.26 17.04 12.32
CA MET A 266 -10.23 17.93 11.66
C MET A 266 -9.60 19.18 11.04
N ASP A 267 -8.44 19.64 11.51
CA ASP A 267 -7.74 20.78 10.92
C ASP A 267 -7.18 20.50 9.52
N LEU A 268 -7.12 19.23 9.09
CA LEU A 268 -6.65 18.82 7.77
C LEU A 268 -7.76 18.44 6.80
N VAL A 269 -9.02 18.35 7.25
CA VAL A 269 -10.12 17.78 6.47
C VAL A 269 -11.45 18.50 6.72
N ASN A 270 -12.31 18.53 5.70
CA ASN A 270 -13.66 19.06 5.76
C ASN A 270 -14.69 17.94 5.93
N MET A 271 -14.88 17.49 7.17
CA MET A 271 -15.83 16.41 7.50
C MET A 271 -17.29 16.85 7.45
N GLY A 272 -18.17 15.89 7.21
CA GLY A 272 -19.62 16.05 7.06
C GLY A 272 -20.18 15.02 6.08
N LEU A 273 -21.50 14.99 5.92
CA LEU A 273 -22.20 14.12 4.96
C LEU A 273 -22.78 14.91 3.78
N GLU A 274 -22.78 16.24 3.88
CA GLU A 274 -23.24 17.18 2.88
C GLU A 274 -22.49 17.04 1.56
N GLU A 275 -23.04 17.62 0.49
CA GLU A 275 -22.29 17.96 -0.73
C GLU A 275 -21.03 18.79 -0.39
N GLY A 276 -19.93 18.58 -1.12
CA GLY A 276 -18.67 19.30 -0.93
C GLY A 276 -17.81 18.81 0.25
N LYS A 277 -18.27 17.81 1.00
CA LYS A 277 -17.52 17.23 2.13
C LYS A 277 -16.53 16.16 1.69
N ASP A 278 -15.39 16.13 2.37
CA ASP A 278 -14.29 15.23 2.04
C ASP A 278 -14.72 13.76 2.22
N THR A 279 -14.18 12.92 1.34
CA THR A 279 -14.30 11.46 1.49
C THR A 279 -13.05 10.87 2.12
N PHE A 280 -13.24 9.75 2.79
CA PHE A 280 -12.19 9.02 3.50
C PHE A 280 -12.04 7.62 2.91
N ILE A 281 -10.80 7.13 2.90
CA ILE A 281 -10.44 5.77 2.53
C ILE A 281 -9.67 5.16 3.70
N PHE A 282 -10.03 3.94 4.10
CA PHE A 282 -9.33 3.19 5.15
C PHE A 282 -8.73 1.94 4.53
N MET A 283 -7.41 1.80 4.58
CA MET A 283 -6.71 0.79 3.80
C MET A 283 -5.67 0.03 4.60
N MET A 284 -5.49 -1.22 4.22
CA MET A 284 -4.37 -2.07 4.58
C MET A 284 -3.43 -2.25 3.39
N ARG A 285 -2.12 -2.23 3.68
CA ARG A 285 -1.07 -2.60 2.73
C ARG A 285 -0.31 -3.81 3.24
N PHE A 286 0.22 -4.60 2.32
CA PHE A 286 1.04 -5.76 2.62
C PHE A 286 2.25 -5.82 1.69
N ALA A 287 3.37 -6.30 2.18
CA ALA A 287 4.53 -6.63 1.35
C ALA A 287 5.17 -7.93 1.81
N LEU A 288 5.47 -8.79 0.83
CA LEU A 288 6.23 -10.04 0.97
C LEU A 288 5.70 -10.97 2.07
N TRP A 289 4.77 -11.83 1.70
CA TRP A 289 4.33 -12.93 2.56
C TRP A 289 5.50 -13.89 2.84
N ALA A 290 5.63 -14.36 4.08
CA ALA A 290 6.57 -15.44 4.38
C ALA A 290 6.17 -16.76 3.69
N ASP A 291 4.86 -16.97 3.53
CA ASP A 291 4.27 -18.02 2.70
C ASP A 291 3.19 -17.41 1.81
N GLN A 292 3.43 -17.44 0.49
CA GLN A 292 2.53 -16.82 -0.50
C GLN A 292 1.12 -17.41 -0.48
N ASN A 293 0.99 -18.72 -0.24
CA ASN A 293 -0.30 -19.41 -0.28
C ASN A 293 -1.14 -19.04 0.94
N ILE A 294 -0.52 -19.00 2.12
CA ILE A 294 -1.18 -18.58 3.35
C ILE A 294 -1.58 -17.10 3.27
N GLY A 295 -0.68 -16.24 2.77
CA GLY A 295 -0.97 -14.83 2.54
C GLY A 295 -2.14 -14.60 1.59
N HIS A 296 -2.17 -15.30 0.45
CA HIS A 296 -3.29 -15.25 -0.50
C HIS A 296 -4.60 -15.74 0.10
N GLN A 297 -4.58 -16.79 0.93
CA GLN A 297 -5.79 -17.25 1.61
C GLN A 297 -6.32 -16.20 2.59
N TYR A 298 -5.42 -15.57 3.35
CA TYR A 298 -5.79 -14.51 4.29
C TYR A 298 -6.44 -13.34 3.57
N ILE A 299 -5.76 -12.74 2.58
CA ILE A 299 -6.25 -11.50 1.95
C ILE A 299 -7.54 -11.71 1.13
N ASN A 300 -7.69 -12.87 0.49
CA ASN A 300 -8.92 -13.21 -0.25
C ASN A 300 -10.12 -13.54 0.65
N ASN A 301 -9.89 -13.73 1.96
CA ASN A 301 -10.94 -14.00 2.96
C ASN A 301 -10.85 -13.02 4.12
N ILE A 302 -10.30 -11.82 3.91
CA ILE A 302 -9.91 -10.90 4.98
C ILE A 302 -11.10 -10.45 5.84
N ASP A 303 -12.31 -10.44 5.28
CA ASP A 303 -13.57 -10.17 5.96
C ASP A 303 -13.98 -11.21 7.01
N LYS A 304 -13.36 -12.40 6.97
CA LYS A 304 -13.50 -13.43 8.00
C LYS A 304 -12.49 -13.26 9.14
N PHE A 305 -11.43 -12.49 8.93
CA PHE A 305 -10.39 -12.25 9.94
C PHE A 305 -10.57 -10.90 10.62
N ILE A 306 -11.09 -9.89 9.93
CA ILE A 306 -11.28 -8.54 10.45
C ILE A 306 -12.69 -8.04 10.10
N LYS A 307 -13.43 -7.70 11.16
CA LYS A 307 -14.74 -7.06 11.09
C LYS A 307 -14.59 -5.54 11.09
N VAL A 308 -15.45 -4.86 10.33
CA VAL A 308 -15.46 -3.40 10.18
C VAL A 308 -16.81 -2.87 10.63
N PHE A 309 -16.83 -1.87 11.50
CA PHE A 309 -18.05 -1.23 11.97
C PHE A 309 -18.01 0.27 11.74
N ARG A 310 -19.05 0.83 11.11
CA ARG A 310 -19.37 2.26 11.16
C ARG A 310 -20.24 2.50 12.38
N ILE A 311 -19.85 3.44 13.22
CA ILE A 311 -20.51 3.75 14.49
C ILE A 311 -20.93 5.21 14.49
N THR A 312 -22.23 5.44 14.61
CA THR A 312 -22.84 6.77 14.48
C THR A 312 -23.69 7.09 15.70
N PRO A 313 -23.44 8.19 16.44
CA PRO A 313 -24.38 8.66 17.47
C PRO A 313 -25.77 8.91 16.87
N LYS A 314 -26.82 8.34 17.50
CA LYS A 314 -28.23 8.60 17.10
C LYS A 314 -28.57 10.08 17.17
N ILE A 315 -28.00 10.77 18.17
CA ILE A 315 -28.10 12.21 18.35
C ILE A 315 -26.69 12.77 18.12
N PRO A 316 -26.49 13.69 17.16
CA PRO A 316 -25.21 14.33 16.96
C PRO A 316 -24.65 14.98 18.23
N LEU A 317 -23.35 14.81 18.46
CA LEU A 317 -22.68 15.47 19.56
C LEU A 317 -22.66 16.98 19.33
N THR A 318 -23.09 17.74 20.33
CA THR A 318 -23.11 19.21 20.29
C THR A 318 -21.74 19.83 20.58
N ASN A 319 -20.90 19.13 21.33
CA ASN A 319 -19.55 19.58 21.73
C ASN A 319 -18.51 18.55 21.30
N LEU A 320 -17.83 18.84 20.20
CA LEU A 320 -16.71 18.03 19.71
C LEU A 320 -15.43 18.33 20.52
N ASN A 321 -14.59 17.31 20.63
CA ASN A 321 -13.28 17.32 21.25
C ASN A 321 -12.25 16.74 20.27
N PRO A 322 -11.91 17.49 19.20
CA PRO A 322 -11.11 16.99 18.09
C PRO A 322 -9.67 16.67 18.50
N TRP A 323 -9.07 15.70 17.81
CA TRP A 323 -7.63 15.46 17.88
C TRP A 323 -6.84 16.67 17.34
N PRO A 324 -5.69 17.04 17.94
CA PRO A 324 -4.76 17.92 17.25
C PRO A 324 -4.19 17.20 16.02
N VAL A 325 -3.60 17.95 15.11
CA VAL A 325 -2.75 17.38 14.06
C VAL A 325 -1.64 16.54 14.71
N PRO A 326 -1.51 15.24 14.38
CA PRO A 326 -0.48 14.38 14.96
C PRO A 326 0.93 14.90 14.71
N THR A 327 1.79 14.78 15.71
CA THR A 327 3.24 14.91 15.49
C THR A 327 3.71 13.70 14.69
N LEU A 328 4.30 13.98 13.53
CA LEU A 328 4.83 13.00 12.61
C LEU A 328 6.20 12.50 13.09
N LYS A 329 6.50 11.21 12.91
CA LYS A 329 7.83 10.63 13.12
C LYS A 329 8.87 11.37 12.27
N ILE A 330 10.03 11.59 12.87
CA ILE A 330 11.20 12.21 12.24
C ILE A 330 11.86 11.17 11.35
N ARG A 331 12.09 11.48 10.08
CA ARG A 331 12.73 10.57 9.13
C ARG A 331 14.26 10.66 9.19
N GLU A 332 14.76 11.84 9.51
CA GLU A 332 16.18 12.15 9.58
C GLU A 332 16.83 11.42 10.74
N THR A 333 17.83 10.60 10.44
CA THR A 333 18.61 9.87 11.44
C THR A 333 19.99 10.50 11.69
N GLY A 334 20.42 11.39 10.78
CA GLY A 334 21.78 11.92 10.73
C GLY A 334 22.83 10.90 10.26
N ILE A 335 22.39 9.71 9.81
CA ILE A 335 23.23 8.68 9.22
C ILE A 335 22.86 8.60 7.74
N THR A 336 23.81 8.80 6.83
CA THR A 336 23.56 8.63 5.39
C THR A 336 24.20 7.35 4.87
N GLU A 337 23.69 6.80 3.77
CA GLU A 337 24.33 5.65 3.12
C GLU A 337 25.75 5.96 2.64
N TYR A 338 26.07 7.22 2.34
CA TYR A 338 27.44 7.65 2.06
C TYR A 338 28.39 7.48 3.25
N GLN A 339 27.90 7.52 4.49
CA GLN A 339 28.72 7.23 5.67
C GLN A 339 28.91 5.72 5.88
N VAL A 340 27.94 4.89 5.48
CA VAL A 340 28.00 3.43 5.58
C VAL A 340 28.85 2.83 4.45
N VAL A 341 28.72 3.38 3.24
CA VAL A 341 29.43 2.95 2.03
C VAL A 341 30.16 4.16 1.41
N PRO A 342 31.31 4.59 1.96
CA PRO A 342 32.00 5.79 1.51
C PRO A 342 32.52 5.72 0.07
N SER A 343 32.76 4.51 -0.46
CA SER A 343 33.20 4.27 -1.84
C SER A 343 32.06 4.34 -2.87
N SER A 344 30.81 4.48 -2.43
CA SER A 344 29.60 4.35 -3.27
C SER A 344 29.60 5.18 -4.55
N ARG A 345 30.15 6.39 -4.52
CA ARG A 345 30.30 7.21 -5.73
C ARG A 345 31.12 6.50 -6.80
N ASN A 346 32.32 6.05 -6.45
CA ASN A 346 33.23 5.42 -7.40
C ASN A 346 32.76 4.00 -7.76
N ASP A 347 32.20 3.28 -6.80
CA ASP A 347 31.69 1.93 -7.00
C ASP A 347 30.47 1.91 -7.93
N LEU A 348 29.56 2.88 -7.83
CA LEU A 348 28.42 3.01 -8.74
C LEU A 348 28.88 3.44 -10.14
N ASP A 349 29.87 4.34 -10.25
CA ASP A 349 30.46 4.70 -11.55
C ASP A 349 31.12 3.47 -12.21
N HIS A 350 31.86 2.67 -11.43
CA HIS A 350 32.43 1.40 -11.89
C HIS A 350 31.34 0.41 -12.33
N LEU A 351 30.34 0.17 -11.46
CA LEU A 351 29.24 -0.75 -11.72
C LEU A 351 28.46 -0.36 -12.98
N ARG A 352 28.15 0.93 -13.15
CA ARG A 352 27.52 1.48 -14.35
C ARG A 352 28.33 1.14 -15.60
N ASN A 353 29.65 1.36 -15.57
CA ASN A 353 30.51 1.09 -16.72
C ASN A 353 30.60 -0.41 -17.04
N GLU A 354 30.67 -1.28 -16.03
CA GLU A 354 30.65 -2.73 -16.25
C GLU A 354 29.31 -3.24 -16.78
N ILE A 355 28.19 -2.66 -16.33
CA ILE A 355 26.86 -2.90 -16.91
C ILE A 355 26.85 -2.51 -18.40
N ILE A 356 27.38 -1.33 -18.75
CA ILE A 356 27.47 -0.88 -20.14
C ILE A 356 28.43 -1.76 -20.95
N ASN A 357 29.52 -2.24 -20.37
CA ASN A 357 30.45 -3.16 -21.05
C ASN A 357 29.79 -4.52 -21.33
N LYS A 358 28.99 -5.03 -20.38
CA LYS A 358 28.30 -6.33 -20.49
C LYS A 358 27.12 -6.29 -21.47
N TYR A 359 26.28 -5.27 -21.36
CA TYR A 359 25.01 -5.19 -22.09
C TYR A 359 25.04 -4.24 -23.28
N GLY A 360 25.92 -3.25 -23.23
CA GLY A 360 26.22 -2.39 -24.36
C GLY A 360 27.13 -3.10 -25.36
N GLY A 361 27.49 -2.37 -26.41
CA GLY A 361 28.41 -2.88 -27.43
C GLY A 361 28.08 -2.34 -28.82
N THR A 362 28.34 -3.16 -29.84
CA THR A 362 27.99 -2.83 -31.22
C THR A 362 26.48 -2.92 -31.47
N GLU A 363 25.73 -3.66 -30.65
CA GLU A 363 24.31 -3.96 -30.88
C GLU A 363 23.32 -3.05 -30.15
N TYR A 364 23.72 -2.44 -29.03
CA TYR A 364 22.83 -1.62 -28.20
C TYR A 364 23.40 -0.23 -27.94
N ASP A 365 22.54 0.78 -28.00
CA ASP A 365 22.77 2.11 -27.42
C ASP A 365 22.22 2.12 -25.98
N HIS A 366 22.78 2.96 -25.10
CA HIS A 366 22.32 3.10 -23.72
C HIS A 366 21.90 4.54 -23.41
N VAL A 367 20.95 4.68 -22.49
CA VAL A 367 20.48 5.95 -21.94
C VAL A 367 20.31 5.78 -20.44
N ASP A 368 21.07 6.53 -19.64
CA ASP A 368 20.79 6.66 -18.21
C ASP A 368 19.52 7.48 -18.04
N LEU A 369 18.59 6.97 -17.24
CA LEU A 369 17.33 7.64 -17.01
C LEU A 369 17.45 8.60 -15.84
N ASP A 370 17.04 9.86 -16.03
CA ASP A 370 17.01 10.84 -14.95
C ASP A 370 15.97 10.48 -13.89
N LEU A 371 16.27 10.76 -12.61
CA LEU A 371 15.38 10.48 -11.49
C LEU A 371 14.83 11.75 -10.84
N THR A 372 13.58 11.67 -10.39
CA THR A 372 12.90 12.75 -9.66
C THR A 372 12.18 12.20 -8.43
N VAL A 373 11.96 13.06 -7.44
CA VAL A 373 11.09 12.71 -6.29
C VAL A 373 9.68 12.44 -6.80
N GLY A 374 9.16 11.25 -6.50
CA GLY A 374 7.93 10.75 -7.09
C GLY A 374 6.67 11.23 -6.37
N ILE A 375 6.74 11.32 -5.04
CA ILE A 375 5.61 11.66 -4.18
C ILE A 375 6.09 12.58 -3.04
N PRO A 376 5.52 13.80 -2.86
CA PRO A 376 5.81 14.67 -1.72
C PRO A 376 5.14 14.17 -0.43
N ASP A 377 5.51 14.75 0.71
CA ASP A 377 4.92 14.42 2.02
C ASP A 377 3.41 14.74 2.09
N ASN A 378 2.67 13.92 2.83
CA ASN A 378 1.21 13.92 2.91
C ASN A 378 0.60 15.26 3.33
N TYR A 379 1.14 15.92 4.36
CA TYR A 379 0.57 17.20 4.81
C TYR A 379 0.85 18.32 3.80
N ASN A 380 1.98 18.26 3.11
CA ASN A 380 2.27 19.16 2.01
C ASN A 380 1.29 18.97 0.85
N ALA A 381 0.91 17.73 0.56
CA ALA A 381 -0.06 17.43 -0.49
C ALA A 381 -1.47 17.95 -0.18
N ILE A 382 -1.94 17.75 1.06
CA ILE A 382 -3.23 18.29 1.53
C ILE A 382 -3.24 19.82 1.39
N LEU A 383 -2.18 20.49 1.87
CA LEU A 383 -2.07 21.95 1.80
C LEU A 383 -2.06 22.46 0.34
N ARG A 384 -1.33 21.79 -0.53
CA ARG A 384 -1.15 22.19 -1.93
C ARG A 384 -2.26 21.71 -2.86
N ASP A 385 -3.18 20.89 -2.35
CA ASP A 385 -4.32 20.38 -3.10
C ASP A 385 -3.84 19.58 -4.32
N ILE A 386 -2.94 18.61 -4.08
CA ILE A 386 -2.30 17.76 -5.08
C ILE A 386 -2.52 16.27 -4.78
N ASN A 387 -2.66 15.45 -5.83
CA ASN A 387 -2.79 14.01 -5.70
C ASN A 387 -1.43 13.37 -5.38
N ILE A 388 -1.40 12.49 -4.36
CA ILE A 388 -0.23 11.69 -3.99
C ILE A 388 -0.48 10.19 -4.00
N TYR A 389 -1.57 9.75 -4.63
CA TYR A 389 -1.85 8.37 -5.02
C TYR A 389 -1.83 7.36 -3.86
N GLY A 390 -2.22 7.80 -2.66
CA GLY A 390 -2.16 6.99 -1.46
C GLY A 390 -0.71 6.79 -1.07
N ASP A 391 -0.09 7.80 -0.47
CA ASP A 391 1.25 7.67 0.08
C ASP A 391 1.30 6.66 1.23
N ASP A 392 2.49 6.19 1.53
CA ASP A 392 2.82 5.50 2.76
C ASP A 392 4.04 6.20 3.36
N ARG A 393 3.91 6.76 4.57
CA ARG A 393 5.03 7.47 5.20
C ARG A 393 6.13 6.52 5.62
N ASP A 394 5.86 5.22 5.70
CA ASP A 394 6.87 4.19 5.88
C ASP A 394 7.77 3.99 4.64
N ALA A 395 7.53 4.75 3.55
CA ALA A 395 8.38 4.81 2.37
C ALA A 395 8.79 6.22 1.93
N VAL A 396 9.83 6.22 1.09
CA VAL A 396 10.13 7.28 0.12
C VAL A 396 9.92 6.79 -1.29
N TYR A 397 9.58 7.72 -2.18
CA TYR A 397 9.24 7.44 -3.56
C TYR A 397 10.06 8.32 -4.49
N PHE A 398 10.70 7.70 -5.46
CA PHE A 398 11.33 8.38 -6.58
C PHE A 398 11.10 7.59 -7.85
N LYS A 399 11.20 8.26 -8.99
CA LYS A 399 10.85 7.68 -10.28
C LYS A 399 11.77 8.17 -11.37
N THR A 400 11.92 7.38 -12.42
CA THR A 400 12.57 7.83 -13.64
C THR A 400 11.69 8.86 -14.36
N GLU A 401 12.30 9.60 -15.28
CA GLU A 401 11.58 10.20 -16.41
C GLU A 401 10.81 9.13 -17.23
N ASP A 402 9.88 9.59 -18.06
CA ASP A 402 9.15 8.70 -18.97
C ASP A 402 10.04 8.27 -20.13
N PHE A 403 9.99 6.97 -20.44
CA PHE A 403 10.69 6.37 -21.56
C PHE A 403 9.79 5.39 -22.32
N LYS A 404 10.29 4.87 -23.44
CA LYS A 404 9.61 3.86 -24.25
C LYS A 404 10.54 2.70 -24.56
N LEU A 405 10.01 1.49 -24.46
CA LEU A 405 10.56 0.32 -25.15
C LEU A 405 10.07 0.37 -26.60
N THR A 406 10.97 0.53 -27.56
CA THR A 406 10.63 0.66 -28.98
C THR A 406 10.54 -0.69 -29.68
N SER A 407 11.18 -1.71 -29.12
CA SER A 407 11.21 -3.07 -29.64
C SER A 407 11.17 -4.12 -28.53
N ASN A 408 11.00 -5.39 -28.89
CA ASN A 408 11.03 -6.50 -27.92
C ASN A 408 12.44 -6.78 -27.39
N ASP A 409 13.45 -6.22 -28.05
CA ASP A 409 14.85 -6.40 -27.69
C ASP A 409 15.34 -5.25 -26.80
N ASP A 410 14.55 -4.19 -26.60
CA ASP A 410 14.88 -3.14 -25.64
C ASP A 410 14.63 -3.64 -24.20
N PHE A 411 15.49 -3.25 -23.28
CA PHE A 411 15.41 -3.67 -21.88
C PHE A 411 15.99 -2.59 -20.95
N LEU A 412 15.72 -2.74 -19.65
CA LEU A 412 16.35 -1.93 -18.61
C LEU A 412 17.27 -2.78 -17.75
N ILE A 413 18.34 -2.16 -17.27
CA ILE A 413 19.09 -2.65 -16.13
C ILE A 413 18.80 -1.71 -14.95
N VAL A 414 18.32 -2.28 -13.85
CA VAL A 414 18.08 -1.60 -12.58
C VAL A 414 19.17 -2.00 -11.61
N TYR A 415 19.79 -1.01 -10.96
CA TYR A 415 20.93 -1.21 -10.07
C TYR A 415 20.96 -0.13 -9.01
N GLY A 416 21.64 -0.39 -7.90
CA GLY A 416 21.64 0.55 -6.78
C GLY A 416 22.29 -0.03 -5.53
N ILE A 417 22.03 0.62 -4.40
CA ILE A 417 22.52 0.18 -3.10
C ILE A 417 21.53 -0.79 -2.46
N ASN A 418 22.08 -1.80 -1.79
CA ASN A 418 21.34 -2.68 -0.90
C ASN A 418 20.97 -1.94 0.39
N HIS A 419 19.83 -1.26 0.37
CA HIS A 419 19.30 -0.47 1.48
C HIS A 419 19.05 -1.32 2.75
N GLU A 420 18.84 -2.63 2.61
CA GLU A 420 18.68 -3.55 3.74
C GLU A 420 20.01 -3.78 4.46
N ARG A 421 21.11 -3.90 3.71
CA ARG A 421 22.46 -4.09 4.23
C ARG A 421 23.00 -2.82 4.87
N THR A 422 22.65 -1.64 4.35
CA THR A 422 22.95 -0.35 4.99
C THR A 422 22.06 -0.05 6.21
N GLN A 423 21.05 -0.89 6.47
CA GLN A 423 20.03 -0.73 7.53
C GLN A 423 19.09 0.46 7.33
N LYS A 424 19.11 1.08 6.14
CA LYS A 424 18.20 2.18 5.77
C LYS A 424 16.82 1.73 5.34
N ALA A 425 16.66 0.44 5.09
CA ALA A 425 15.38 -0.17 4.77
C ALA A 425 15.26 -1.57 5.40
N ILE A 426 14.02 -2.01 5.60
CA ILE A 426 13.68 -3.42 5.76
C ILE A 426 13.47 -4.10 4.39
N TYR A 427 13.06 -3.33 3.37
CA TYR A 427 13.10 -3.73 1.97
C TYR A 427 13.07 -2.50 1.04
N SER A 428 13.56 -2.66 -0.19
CA SER A 428 13.25 -1.76 -1.30
C SER A 428 12.64 -2.52 -2.49
N ASN A 429 11.98 -1.79 -3.37
CA ASN A 429 11.43 -2.36 -4.58
C ASN A 429 11.41 -1.37 -5.74
N ALA A 430 11.59 -1.87 -6.96
CA ALA A 430 11.35 -1.10 -8.18
C ALA A 430 10.27 -1.77 -9.02
N SER A 431 9.39 -0.96 -9.62
CA SER A 431 8.29 -1.43 -10.44
C SER A 431 8.24 -0.67 -11.76
N PHE A 432 8.04 -1.39 -12.85
CA PHE A 432 7.80 -0.90 -14.20
C PHE A 432 6.32 -0.52 -14.34
N TYR A 433 6.07 0.74 -14.69
CA TYR A 433 4.73 1.29 -14.86
C TYR A 433 4.45 1.64 -16.31
N GLY A 434 3.20 1.47 -16.72
CA GLY A 434 2.65 2.27 -17.81
C GLY A 434 2.32 3.67 -17.29
N ALA A 435 2.79 4.71 -17.97
CA ALA A 435 2.59 6.09 -17.53
C ALA A 435 1.13 6.53 -17.64
N GLU A 436 0.43 6.12 -18.70
CA GLU A 436 -0.95 6.51 -19.02
C GLU A 436 -1.95 6.13 -17.93
N LEU A 437 -1.97 4.86 -17.51
CA LEU A 437 -2.89 4.37 -16.47
C LEU A 437 -2.28 4.44 -15.07
N PHE A 438 -1.00 4.81 -14.97
CA PHE A 438 -0.18 4.68 -13.77
C PHE A 438 -0.26 3.27 -13.14
N ASN A 439 -0.13 2.25 -13.99
CA ASN A 439 -0.28 0.83 -13.66
C ASN A 439 1.08 0.14 -13.51
N GLY A 440 1.39 -0.34 -12.31
CA GLY A 440 2.58 -1.16 -12.06
C GLY A 440 2.32 -2.57 -12.55
N VAL A 441 3.10 -3.04 -13.53
CA VAL A 441 2.84 -4.31 -14.24
C VAL A 441 3.90 -5.37 -14.02
N ALA A 442 5.11 -4.94 -13.68
CA ALA A 442 6.24 -5.82 -13.38
C ALA A 442 7.11 -5.13 -12.34
N GLY A 443 7.79 -5.89 -11.49
CA GLY A 443 8.63 -5.31 -10.46
C GLY A 443 9.32 -6.37 -9.63
N ALA A 444 10.24 -5.92 -8.80
CA ALA A 444 10.93 -6.77 -7.85
C ALA A 444 11.17 -6.05 -6.53
N PHE A 445 11.16 -6.82 -5.45
CA PHE A 445 11.71 -6.44 -4.16
C PHE A 445 13.22 -6.65 -4.23
N SER A 446 13.94 -5.57 -4.56
CA SER A 446 15.25 -5.58 -5.22
C SER A 446 16.19 -6.64 -4.65
N THR A 447 16.65 -6.50 -3.41
CA THR A 447 17.68 -7.40 -2.85
C THR A 447 17.09 -8.62 -2.16
N VAL A 448 15.79 -8.62 -1.87
CA VAL A 448 15.07 -9.81 -1.36
C VAL A 448 15.02 -10.88 -2.45
N GLN A 449 14.81 -10.47 -3.70
CA GLN A 449 14.74 -11.38 -4.86
C GLN A 449 16.07 -11.49 -5.61
N PHE A 450 16.88 -10.43 -5.61
CA PHE A 450 18.18 -10.37 -6.29
C PHE A 450 19.32 -10.04 -5.31
N PRO A 451 19.57 -10.91 -4.31
CA PRO A 451 20.72 -10.74 -3.44
C PRO A 451 22.02 -10.99 -4.21
N ASP A 452 23.06 -10.23 -3.87
CA ASP A 452 24.44 -10.46 -4.34
C ASP A 452 24.61 -10.47 -5.88
N THR A 453 23.66 -9.92 -6.64
CA THR A 453 23.72 -9.96 -8.11
C THR A 453 24.73 -8.98 -8.70
N ALA A 454 25.20 -8.00 -7.94
CA ALA A 454 26.26 -7.10 -8.39
C ALA A 454 27.66 -7.73 -8.33
N LEU A 455 27.85 -8.87 -7.63
CA LEU A 455 29.17 -9.45 -7.39
C LEU A 455 29.95 -9.72 -8.68
N GLU A 456 29.27 -10.14 -9.76
CA GLU A 456 29.92 -10.44 -11.05
C GLU A 456 30.54 -9.22 -11.74
N PHE A 457 30.12 -8.00 -11.36
CA PHE A 457 30.60 -6.74 -11.94
C PHE A 457 31.79 -6.15 -11.16
N PHE A 458 32.20 -6.78 -10.06
CA PHE A 458 33.35 -6.34 -9.26
C PHE A 458 34.47 -7.38 -9.31
N PRO A 459 35.73 -6.97 -9.09
CA PRO A 459 36.84 -7.90 -8.92
C PRO A 459 36.54 -8.93 -7.82
N GLU A 460 36.98 -10.17 -8.03
CA GLU A 460 36.81 -11.24 -7.05
C GLU A 460 37.35 -10.83 -5.67
N GLY A 461 36.53 -10.99 -4.63
CA GLY A 461 36.88 -10.63 -3.26
C GLY A 461 36.77 -9.14 -2.91
N TYR A 462 36.22 -8.29 -3.78
CA TYR A 462 35.98 -6.89 -3.44
C TYR A 462 34.97 -6.76 -2.27
N GLU A 463 35.44 -6.20 -1.16
CA GLU A 463 34.73 -6.20 0.13
C GLU A 463 33.34 -5.54 0.06
N ASN A 464 33.19 -4.51 -0.77
CA ASN A 464 31.97 -3.70 -0.84
C ASN A 464 30.97 -4.19 -1.88
N ALA A 465 31.31 -5.18 -2.72
CA ALA A 465 30.47 -5.59 -3.85
C ALA A 465 29.04 -6.01 -3.41
N GLY A 466 28.90 -6.62 -2.24
CA GLY A 466 27.60 -7.03 -1.71
C GLY A 466 26.73 -5.90 -1.13
N TYR A 467 27.18 -4.64 -1.17
CA TYR A 467 26.34 -3.46 -0.93
C TYR A 467 25.58 -3.01 -2.17
N TYR A 468 25.77 -3.67 -3.32
CA TYR A 468 25.11 -3.31 -4.56
C TYR A 468 24.27 -4.46 -5.09
N TYR A 469 23.31 -4.13 -5.95
CA TYR A 469 22.53 -5.10 -6.70
C TYR A 469 22.39 -4.66 -8.15
N VAL A 470 22.16 -5.63 -9.05
CA VAL A 470 21.86 -5.44 -10.46
C VAL A 470 20.81 -6.46 -10.91
N TYR A 471 19.80 -6.04 -11.66
CA TYR A 471 18.91 -6.98 -12.35
C TYR A 471 18.31 -6.35 -13.61
N LYS A 472 17.81 -7.20 -14.51
CA LYS A 472 17.26 -6.78 -15.80
C LYS A 472 15.74 -6.76 -15.77
N MET A 473 15.12 -5.81 -16.47
CA MET A 473 13.71 -5.83 -16.82
C MET A 473 13.55 -5.92 -18.34
N ALA A 474 12.92 -6.97 -18.85
CA ALA A 474 12.86 -7.24 -20.29
C ALA A 474 11.61 -8.00 -20.71
N ARG A 475 11.40 -8.19 -22.02
CA ARG A 475 10.28 -8.97 -22.57
C ARG A 475 10.45 -10.48 -22.46
N LYS A 476 11.67 -10.97 -22.24
CA LYS A 476 12.02 -12.40 -22.25
C LYS A 476 12.99 -12.68 -21.10
N ALA A 477 12.88 -13.87 -20.52
CA ALA A 477 13.87 -14.41 -19.59
C ALA A 477 14.96 -15.09 -20.43
N ASP A 478 15.91 -14.30 -20.93
CA ASP A 478 17.03 -14.74 -21.74
C ASP A 478 18.31 -15.00 -20.92
N GLU A 479 18.32 -14.58 -19.66
CA GLU A 479 19.38 -14.78 -18.68
C GLU A 479 18.81 -14.89 -17.26
N ASP A 480 19.67 -15.06 -16.26
CA ASP A 480 19.30 -15.04 -14.85
C ASP A 480 18.96 -13.60 -14.39
N ASN A 481 18.23 -13.47 -13.28
CA ASN A 481 17.88 -12.17 -12.67
C ASN A 481 17.08 -11.22 -13.59
N VAL A 482 16.12 -11.77 -14.33
CA VAL A 482 15.24 -10.99 -15.22
C VAL A 482 13.81 -10.89 -14.67
N VAL A 483 13.31 -9.66 -14.60
CA VAL A 483 11.90 -9.34 -14.37
C VAL A 483 11.21 -9.18 -15.72
N ILE A 484 10.16 -9.98 -15.96
CA ILE A 484 9.42 -9.98 -17.23
C ILE A 484 8.42 -8.83 -17.29
N ILE A 485 8.48 -8.05 -18.37
CA ILE A 485 7.53 -6.97 -18.66
C ILE A 485 6.41 -7.51 -19.55
N PRO A 486 5.19 -7.71 -19.02
CA PRO A 486 4.08 -8.22 -19.79
C PRO A 486 3.54 -7.20 -20.81
N TYR A 487 3.00 -7.69 -21.92
CA TYR A 487 2.24 -6.86 -22.88
C TYR A 487 0.86 -6.53 -22.34
N SER A 488 0.31 -5.39 -22.75
CA SER A 488 -1.11 -5.06 -22.55
C SER A 488 -1.96 -5.82 -23.56
N THR A 489 -1.56 -5.79 -24.83
CA THR A 489 -2.28 -6.45 -25.92
C THR A 489 -2.21 -7.96 -25.77
N GLY A 490 -3.38 -8.61 -25.76
CA GLY A 490 -3.49 -10.06 -25.60
C GLY A 490 -3.26 -10.56 -24.17
N ASN A 491 -3.12 -9.67 -23.18
CA ASN A 491 -2.96 -10.07 -21.79
C ASN A 491 -4.25 -10.72 -21.26
N PRO A 492 -4.21 -11.98 -20.78
CA PRO A 492 -5.41 -12.68 -20.32
C PRO A 492 -6.02 -12.11 -19.05
N LEU A 493 -5.27 -11.33 -18.26
CA LEU A 493 -5.76 -10.69 -17.04
C LEU A 493 -6.45 -9.35 -17.33
N GLY A 494 -6.15 -8.73 -18.48
CA GLY A 494 -6.72 -7.46 -18.92
C GLY A 494 -5.66 -6.44 -19.37
N LYS A 495 -6.11 -5.40 -20.08
CA LYS A 495 -5.23 -4.42 -20.74
C LYS A 495 -4.29 -3.66 -19.79
N ALA A 496 -4.67 -3.47 -18.53
CA ALA A 496 -3.86 -2.75 -17.54
C ALA A 496 -2.81 -3.64 -16.83
N TYR A 497 -2.79 -4.96 -17.09
CA TYR A 497 -1.78 -5.88 -16.54
C TYR A 497 -0.50 -5.97 -17.37
N GLY A 498 -0.32 -5.06 -18.32
CA GLY A 498 0.92 -4.95 -19.08
C GLY A 498 1.09 -3.58 -19.69
N VAL A 499 2.18 -3.43 -20.44
CA VAL A 499 2.53 -2.23 -21.20
C VAL A 499 3.04 -2.69 -22.55
N ASP A 500 2.49 -2.16 -23.64
CA ASP A 500 2.96 -2.45 -25.00
C ASP A 500 4.17 -1.58 -25.39
N ASN A 501 4.90 -1.98 -26.44
CA ASN A 501 5.99 -1.17 -26.97
C ASN A 501 5.45 0.18 -27.48
N ASN A 502 6.32 1.19 -27.50
CA ASN A 502 6.04 2.57 -27.89
C ASN A 502 5.01 3.31 -27.00
N LYS A 503 4.62 2.71 -25.87
CA LYS A 503 3.88 3.37 -24.80
C LYS A 503 4.83 3.98 -23.79
N ASP A 504 4.46 5.14 -23.26
CA ASP A 504 5.19 5.81 -22.19
C ASP A 504 5.17 4.93 -20.93
N ALA A 505 6.35 4.73 -20.37
CA ALA A 505 6.61 3.91 -19.21
C ALA A 505 7.60 4.59 -18.28
N ARG A 506 7.64 4.16 -17.03
CA ARG A 506 8.60 4.66 -16.02
C ARG A 506 8.92 3.59 -14.99
N ILE A 507 10.04 3.72 -14.30
CA ILE A 507 10.33 2.94 -13.09
C ILE A 507 9.97 3.79 -11.87
N VAL A 508 9.23 3.21 -10.93
CA VAL A 508 9.02 3.81 -9.60
C VAL A 508 9.73 2.95 -8.57
N PHE A 509 10.57 3.60 -7.78
CA PHE A 509 11.30 3.02 -6.68
C PHE A 509 10.61 3.37 -5.37
N ARG A 510 10.64 2.41 -4.44
CA ARG A 510 10.16 2.59 -3.08
C ARG A 510 11.14 1.96 -2.11
N VAL A 511 11.50 2.72 -1.07
CA VAL A 511 12.42 2.25 -0.02
C VAL A 511 11.67 2.28 1.30
N TYR A 512 11.49 1.10 1.89
CA TYR A 512 10.59 0.89 3.03
C TYR A 512 11.32 0.56 4.32
N LEU A 513 10.80 1.27 5.32
CA LEU A 513 11.13 1.40 6.71
C LEU A 513 12.62 1.41 7.08
N ASP A 514 13.10 2.60 7.42
CA ASP A 514 14.34 2.77 8.15
C ASP A 514 14.21 2.14 9.55
N LYS A 515 15.18 1.29 9.92
CA LYS A 515 15.14 0.51 11.16
C LYS A 515 15.40 1.33 12.42
N ILE A 516 15.90 2.56 12.28
CA ILE A 516 16.14 3.49 13.38
C ILE A 516 14.96 4.45 13.50
N ALA A 517 14.58 5.09 12.39
CA ALA A 517 13.50 6.08 12.38
C ALA A 517 12.11 5.44 12.57
N MET A 518 11.96 4.15 12.24
CA MET A 518 10.69 3.43 12.28
C MET A 518 9.59 4.13 11.47
N VAL A 519 10.02 4.76 10.38
CA VAL A 519 9.26 5.44 9.31
C VAL A 519 10.12 5.33 8.03
N GLY A 520 9.62 5.76 6.88
CA GLY A 520 10.41 5.77 5.64
C GLY A 520 11.68 6.60 5.81
N PRO A 521 12.81 6.19 5.22
CA PRO A 521 14.06 6.92 5.39
C PRO A 521 13.90 8.35 4.91
N TYR A 522 14.78 9.25 5.36
CA TYR A 522 14.86 10.56 4.73
C TYR A 522 15.42 10.41 3.32
N ILE A 523 14.81 11.07 2.33
CA ILE A 523 15.15 10.86 0.91
C ILE A 523 16.60 11.24 0.59
N PHE A 524 17.23 12.11 1.39
CA PHE A 524 18.63 12.50 1.24
C PHE A 524 19.58 11.74 2.20
N ASP A 525 19.05 10.86 3.06
CA ASP A 525 19.86 9.91 3.83
C ASP A 525 20.20 8.65 2.99
N ILE A 526 19.53 8.44 1.86
CA ILE A 526 19.73 7.30 0.95
C ILE A 526 20.37 7.72 -0.37
N ILE A 527 21.09 6.77 -0.98
CA ILE A 527 21.65 6.87 -2.33
C ILE A 527 20.63 6.28 -3.28
N TRP A 528 20.11 7.09 -4.20
CA TRP A 528 19.00 6.67 -5.05
C TRP A 528 19.43 5.57 -6.02
N ASP A 529 18.55 4.58 -6.19
CA ASP A 529 18.67 3.57 -7.22
C ASP A 529 18.69 4.19 -8.63
N GLN A 530 19.23 3.44 -9.58
CA GLN A 530 19.50 3.88 -10.95
C GLN A 530 18.92 2.90 -11.97
N ALA A 531 18.65 3.41 -13.16
CA ALA A 531 18.17 2.61 -14.28
C ALA A 531 18.82 3.05 -15.59
N ILE A 532 19.28 2.08 -16.38
CA ILE A 532 19.80 2.31 -17.74
C ILE A 532 18.86 1.63 -18.73
N LEU A 533 18.37 2.37 -19.71
CA LEU A 533 17.64 1.84 -20.85
C LEU A 533 18.61 1.45 -21.97
N PHE A 534 18.56 0.19 -22.40
CA PHE A 534 19.28 -0.30 -23.57
C PHE A 534 18.33 -0.41 -24.76
N ARG A 535 18.70 0.23 -25.87
CA ARG A 535 17.94 0.21 -27.13
C ARG A 535 18.72 -0.52 -28.19
N LYS A 536 18.05 -1.43 -28.88
CA LYS A 536 18.69 -2.13 -30.00
C LYS A 536 19.00 -1.14 -31.12
N LYS A 537 20.25 -1.12 -31.58
CA LYS A 537 20.65 -0.28 -32.71
C LYS A 537 19.91 -0.73 -33.96
N LYS A 538 19.40 0.24 -34.70
CA LYS A 538 18.88 -0.03 -36.05
C LYS A 538 20.05 -0.47 -36.92
N LYS A 539 19.91 -1.61 -37.59
CA LYS A 539 20.87 -1.99 -38.64
C LYS A 539 20.88 -0.87 -39.69
N PRO A 540 22.06 -0.39 -40.12
CA PRO A 540 22.19 0.70 -41.09
C PRO A 540 21.51 0.38 -42.42
#